data_AF-A0A1V4XAM7-F1
#
_entry.id   AF-A0A1V4XAM7-F1
#
_cell.length_a   1.000
_cell.length_b   1.000
_cell.length_c   1.000
_cell.angle_alpha   90.00
_cell.angle_beta   90.00
_cell.angle_gamma   90.00
#
_symmetry.space_group_name_H-M   'P 1'
#
loop_
_entity.id
_entity.type
_entity.pdbx_description
1 polymer ?
#
loop_
_entity_poly.entity_id
_entity_poly.type
_entity_poly.pdbx_seq_one_letter_code
_entity_poly.pdbx_strand_id
1 'polypeptide(L)' 'MMLVVGGKNSSNTTKLYKVVHKVQPNTHHIETVDDLRQEWFQNVSRVGLTGGASTPDLIIDIVEGRVKNF' A
#
# COMPACT_ATOMS: atom_id res chain seq x y z
N MET A 1 -6.10 8.09 -0.31
CA MET A 1 -4.78 7.54 0.04
C MET A 1 -4.49 6.33 -0.84
N MET A 2 -3.23 6.02 -1.14
CA MET A 2 -2.82 4.79 -1.82
C MET A 2 -1.84 3.97 -0.95
N LEU A 3 -1.99 2.66 -0.99
CA LEU A 3 -1.04 1.70 -0.42
C LEU A 3 -0.45 0.87 -1.55
N VAL A 4 0.87 0.90 -1.69
CA VAL A 4 1.63 0.09 -2.65
C VAL A 4 2.31 -1.03 -1.89
N VAL A 5 1.84 -2.25 -2.12
CA VAL A 5 2.24 -3.45 -1.40
C VAL A 5 3.36 -4.18 -2.14
N GLY A 6 4.40 -4.58 -1.41
CA GLY A 6 5.46 -5.45 -1.90
C GLY A 6 6.84 -5.04 -1.40
N GLY A 7 7.83 -5.90 -1.64
CA GLY A 7 9.18 -5.75 -1.07
C GLY A 7 9.82 -4.37 -1.26
N LYS A 8 10.43 -3.80 -0.22
CA LYS A 8 11.18 -2.53 -0.31
C LYS A 8 12.42 -2.64 -1.21
N ASN A 9 12.95 -3.84 -1.32
CA ASN A 9 14.06 -4.18 -2.23
C ASN A 9 13.61 -4.47 -3.67
N SER A 10 12.30 -4.50 -3.95
CA SER A 10 11.79 -4.72 -5.31
C SER A 10 11.92 -3.44 -6.13
N SER A 11 12.79 -3.47 -7.13
CA SER A 11 12.93 -2.36 -8.09
C SER A 11 11.61 -2.00 -8.77
N ASN A 12 10.76 -3.00 -9.05
CA ASN A 12 9.48 -2.78 -9.72
C ASN A 12 8.45 -2.16 -8.78
N THR A 13 8.33 -2.66 -7.54
CA THR A 13 7.41 -2.09 -6.54
C THR A 13 7.83 -0.67 -6.17
N THR A 14 9.13 -0.41 -6.01
CA THR A 14 9.65 0.93 -5.73
C THR A 14 9.41 1.90 -6.88
N LYS A 15 9.52 1.45 -8.14
CA LYS A 15 9.14 2.27 -9.31
C LYS A 15 7.63 2.56 -9.32
N LEU A 16 6.79 1.55 -9.07
CA LEU A 16 5.34 1.71 -8.99
C LEU A 16 4.97 2.73 -7.90
N TYR A 17 5.51 2.59 -6.69
CA TYR A 17 5.35 3.54 -5.60
C TYR A 17 5.70 4.97 -6.03
N LYS A 18 6.87 5.17 -6.66
CA LYS A 18 7.29 6.50 -7.12
C LYS A 18 6.33 7.10 -8.16
N VAL A 19 5.76 6.28 -9.05
CA VAL A 19 4.77 6.75 -10.03
C VAL A 19 3.46 7.14 -9.36
N VAL A 20 2.94 6.30 -8.47
CA VAL A 20 1.69 6.56 -7.74
C VAL A 20 1.84 7.78 -6.83
N HIS A 21 2.94 7.89 -6.10
CA HIS A 21 3.22 9.00 -5.18
C HIS A 21 3.29 10.36 -5.89
N LYS A 22 3.76 10.40 -7.15
CA LYS A 22 3.75 11.64 -7.95
C LYS A 22 2.33 12.15 -8.25
N VAL A 23 1.35 11.25 -8.38
CA VAL A 23 -0.05 11.59 -8.68
C VAL A 23 -0.86 11.76 -7.40
N GLN A 24 -0.58 10.95 -6.38
CA GLN A 24 -1.22 10.97 -5.08
C GLN A 24 -0.14 11.05 -3.99
N PRO A 25 0.19 12.23 -3.45
CA PRO A 25 1.24 12.38 -2.46
C PRO A 25 0.98 11.59 -1.16
N ASN A 26 -0.30 11.37 -0.81
CA ASN A 26 -0.68 10.49 0.30
C ASN A 26 -0.65 9.01 -0.14
N THR A 27 0.56 8.53 -0.43
CA THR A 27 0.87 7.16 -0.84
C THR A 27 1.91 6.56 0.08
N HIS A 28 1.73 5.31 0.50
CA HIS A 28 2.67 4.57 1.35
C HIS A 28 3.13 3.27 0.69
N HIS A 29 4.42 2.95 0.81
CA HIS A 29 5.00 1.68 0.39
C HIS A 29 5.11 0.77 1.61
N ILE A 30 4.38 -0.35 1.59
CA ILE A 30 4.33 -1.33 2.68
C ILE A 30 4.68 -2.72 2.17
N GLU A 31 5.23 -3.57 3.05
CA GLU A 31 5.51 -4.98 2.74
C GLU A 31 4.45 -5.89 3.37
N THR A 32 3.98 -5.53 4.57
CA THR A 32 3.04 -6.33 5.35
C THR A 32 2.04 -5.44 6.10
N VAL A 33 1.10 -6.06 6.82
CA VAL A 33 0.15 -5.35 7.69
C VAL A 33 0.83 -4.62 8.85
N ASP A 34 2.04 -5.03 9.24
CA ASP A 34 2.79 -4.42 10.35
C ASP A 34 3.36 -3.05 9.99
N ASP A 35 3.48 -2.74 8.69
CA ASP A 35 3.87 -1.41 8.23
C ASP A 35 2.72 -0.39 8.29
N LEU A 36 1.47 -0.84 8.48
CA LEU A 36 0.29 0.02 8.50
C LEU A 36 0.26 0.85 9.79
N ARG A 37 -0.04 2.14 9.65
CA ARG A 37 -0.17 3.06 10.79
C ARG A 37 -1.56 3.66 10.87
N GLN A 38 -2.15 3.62 12.06
CA GLN A 38 -3.54 4.04 12.28
C GLN A 38 -3.75 5.52 11.91
N GLU A 39 -2.76 6.38 12.15
CA GLU A 39 -2.82 7.80 11.83
C GLU A 39 -2.99 8.08 10.33
N TRP A 40 -2.60 7.16 9.44
CA TRP A 40 -2.76 7.33 7.99
C TRP A 40 -4.22 7.27 7.55
N PHE A 41 -5.08 6.63 8.34
CA PHE A 41 -6.49 6.42 8.01
C PHE A 41 -7.41 7.50 8.59
N GLN A 42 -6.88 8.40 9.42
CA GLN A 42 -7.67 9.51 9.97
C GLN A 42 -8.13 10.45 8.85
N ASN A 43 -9.43 10.73 8.79
CA ASN A 43 -10.07 11.58 7.77
C ASN A 43 -9.90 11.09 6.32
N VAL A 44 -9.60 9.80 6.11
CA VAL A 44 -9.53 9.19 4.78
C VAL A 44 -10.83 8.45 4.47
N SER A 45 -11.55 8.90 3.43
CA SER A 45 -12.79 8.26 2.99
C SER A 45 -12.58 7.13 1.97
N ARG A 46 -11.42 7.08 1.32
CA ARG A 46 -11.07 6.07 0.31
C ARG A 46 -9.59 5.70 0.33
N VAL A 47 -9.33 4.41 0.34
CA VAL A 47 -8.00 3.80 0.25
C VAL A 47 -7.94 2.96 -1.02
N GLY A 48 -6.95 3.23 -1.88
CA GLY A 48 -6.63 2.35 -3.00
C GLY A 48 -5.47 1.44 -2.64
N LEU A 49 -5.55 0.17 -3.05
CA LEU A 49 -4.50 -0.82 -2.86
C LEU A 49 -3.99 -1.25 -4.23
N THR A 50 -2.68 -1.43 -4.35
CA THR A 50 -2.04 -2.03 -5.53
C THR A 50 -0.77 -2.76 -5.09
N GLY A 51 -0.33 -3.74 -5.86
CA GLY A 51 0.88 -4.52 -5.58
C GLY A 51 1.83 -4.52 -6.77
N GLY A 52 3.13 -4.69 -6.52
CA GLY A 52 4.07 -5.00 -7.59
C GLY A 52 3.82 -6.41 -8.15
N ALA A 53 4.23 -6.68 -9.39
CA ALA A 53 3.96 -7.97 -10.07
C ALA A 53 4.45 -9.23 -9.33
N SER A 54 5.42 -9.10 -8.43
CA SER A 54 5.94 -10.20 -7.60
C SER A 54 5.24 -10.35 -6.25
N THR A 55 4.18 -9.57 -6.00
CA THR A 55 3.45 -9.55 -4.74
C THR A 55 2.26 -10.50 -4.86
N PRO A 56 2.20 -11.59 -4.08
CA PRO A 56 1.07 -12.52 -4.15
C PRO A 56 -0.25 -11.84 -3.77
N ASP A 57 -1.33 -12.21 -4.45
CA ASP A 57 -2.69 -11.67 -4.19
C ASP A 57 -3.10 -11.88 -2.73
N LEU A 58 -2.72 -13.01 -2.12
CA LEU A 58 -2.96 -13.30 -0.71
C LEU A 58 -2.45 -12.19 0.23
N ILE A 59 -1.32 -11.57 -0.07
CA ILE A 59 -0.78 -10.47 0.75
C ILE A 59 -1.66 -9.22 0.59
N ILE A 60 -2.14 -8.95 -0.63
CA ILE A 60 -3.06 -7.85 -0.90
C ILE A 60 -4.38 -8.07 -0.16
N ASP A 61 -4.93 -9.28 -0.17
CA ASP A 61 -6.17 -9.64 0.52
C ASP A 61 -6.04 -9.47 2.05
N ILE A 62 -4.92 -9.89 2.64
CA ILE A 62 -4.64 -9.71 4.08
C ILE A 62 -4.57 -8.22 4.43
N VAL A 63 -3.88 -7.41 3.61
CA VAL A 63 -3.81 -5.96 3.81
C VAL A 63 -5.18 -5.32 3.66
N GLU A 64 -5.96 -5.70 2.65
CA GLU A 64 -7.33 -5.20 2.44
C GLU A 64 -8.22 -5.48 3.65
N GLY A 65 -8.17 -6.72 4.17
CA GLY A 65 -8.88 -7.11 5.38
C GLY A 65 -8.47 -6.27 6.59
N ARG A 66 -7.17 -6.00 6.77
CA ARG A 66 -6.69 -5.14 7.87
C ARG A 66 -7.17 -3.69 7.70
N VAL A 67 -7.14 -3.17 6.47
CA VAL A 67 -7.58 -1.80 6.14
C VAL A 67 -9.05 -1.57 6.47
N LYS A 68 -9.92 -2.56 6.25
CA LYS A 68 -11.36 -2.47 6.58
C LYS A 68 -11.65 -2.32 8.09
N ASN A 69 -10.66 -2.52 8.95
CA ASN A 69 -10.78 -2.39 10.41
C ASN A 69 -10.20 -1.08 10.97
N PHE A 70 -9.70 -0.18 10.11
CA PHE A 70 -9.30 1.18 10.49
C PHE A 70 -10.44 2.16 10.21
#